data_AF-A0A957DQZ3-F1
#
_entry.id   AF-A0A957DQZ3-F1
#
_cell.length_a   1.000
_cell.length_b   1.000
_cell.length_c   1.000
_cell.angle_alpha   90.00
_cell.angle_beta   90.00
_cell.angle_gamma   90.00
#
_symmetry.space_group_name_H-M   'P 1'
#
loop_
_entity.id
_entity.type
_entity.pdbx_description
1 polymer ?
#
loop_
_entity_poly.entity_id
_entity_poly.type
_entity_poly.pdbx_seq_one_letter_code
_entity_poly.pdbx_strand_id
1 'polypeptide(L)'
;MLMDDPRDWQARIKSLQKAVSESIKMMEEVMEGHGDDILAVFGAEMDDETDSPFVAIRSALGEETPRQFLRTAAKKRPSNIQKSLRSFKVRDFYQLVQETMQIYNSLCLLESLKKFADEGFSFFLDGYYNERDLPVSANYPPRSVMRTIVSQVSVDLSVIQDAVNQRRRLNCHATQQAQTVAMADQLSSLALGLAIDAGYLPEETFVITYLAKSIRSRLVPYADALLISVAYATMQSGIHPSRDFLAIPHEIGHHLFWNGRHPDTTNMLRDELLSAAATAGIGPEDWRLNWLEEIFADTYALLLAGPVIALDFQDMLDDDMSSHFREDTDKHPIPEVRPFIQTEILRRLKDEHGHIIYAHECDKLDHNWSSWINKHPMRQKYPVRGVDEKMTGRAIVTAVDPLITVILDTLSAIVPTEREYDGMEGSDDVSKLYTEFQSNIMPDDDNELVNLFLDGNGTEHELIQILSNFTEVSFLAHTEAIARKDPKTITSGEWLQFLRCHGWSNEGPISDGGGTTTGTGTTSGGGTTGNGGGKN
;
A
#
# COMPACT_ATOMS: atom_id res chain seq x y z
N MET A 1 33.01 0.07 27.08
CA MET A 1 32.19 -0.33 25.91
C MET A 1 32.14 -1.84 25.92
N LEU A 2 31.12 -2.43 26.53
CA LEU A 2 30.95 -3.87 26.70
C LEU A 2 29.47 -4.16 26.46
N MET A 3 29.14 -4.64 25.27
CA MET A 3 27.96 -5.48 25.01
C MET A 3 28.28 -6.33 23.78
N ASP A 4 29.17 -7.30 23.98
CA ASP A 4 29.51 -8.35 23.02
C ASP A 4 29.32 -9.75 23.65
N ASP A 5 28.51 -9.87 24.71
CA ASP A 5 28.20 -11.19 25.27
C ASP A 5 27.06 -11.81 24.45
N PRO A 6 27.29 -12.96 23.77
CA PRO A 6 26.24 -13.66 23.01
C PRO A 6 25.00 -13.98 23.87
N ARG A 7 25.16 -14.11 25.19
CA ARG A 7 24.06 -14.37 26.13
C ARG A 7 23.08 -13.21 26.23
N ASP A 8 23.54 -11.97 26.10
CA ASP A 8 22.68 -10.79 26.10
C ASP A 8 21.79 -10.76 24.85
N TRP A 9 22.35 -11.18 23.70
CA TRP A 9 21.58 -11.32 22.46
C TRP A 9 20.56 -12.44 22.56
N GLN A 10 20.94 -13.61 23.07
CA GLN A 10 20.00 -14.73 23.26
C GLN A 10 18.81 -14.36 24.15
N ALA A 11 19.04 -13.59 25.22
CA ALA A 11 17.95 -13.13 26.09
C ALA A 11 16.98 -12.18 25.35
N ARG A 12 17.50 -11.24 24.56
CA ARG A 12 16.70 -10.31 23.75
C ARG A 12 15.91 -11.03 22.65
N ILE A 13 16.57 -11.96 21.95
CA ILE A 13 15.96 -12.82 20.93
C ILE A 13 14.77 -13.58 21.53
N LYS A 14 14.98 -14.27 22.65
CA LYS A 14 13.92 -15.01 23.36
C LYS A 14 12.77 -14.10 23.79
N SER A 15 13.07 -12.90 24.26
CA SER A 15 12.03 -11.93 24.65
C SER A 15 11.18 -11.50 23.44
N LEU A 16 11.80 -11.26 22.28
CA LEU A 16 11.07 -10.86 21.09
C LEU A 16 10.26 -12.02 20.48
N GLN A 17 10.85 -13.22 20.39
CA GLN A 17 10.13 -14.43 19.96
C GLN A 17 8.92 -14.72 20.85
N LYS A 18 9.07 -14.52 22.16
CA LYS A 18 7.96 -14.62 23.11
C LYS A 18 6.88 -13.57 22.83
N ALA A 19 7.24 -12.31 22.60
CA ALA A 19 6.28 -11.25 22.30
C ALA A 19 5.50 -11.52 20.99
N VAL A 20 6.17 -12.02 19.95
CA VAL A 20 5.51 -12.45 18.69
C VAL A 20 4.54 -13.60 18.97
N SER A 21 4.96 -14.62 19.73
CA SER A 21 4.10 -15.77 20.07
C SER A 21 2.88 -15.37 20.92
N GLU A 22 3.07 -14.46 21.88
CA GLU A 22 1.95 -13.91 22.67
C GLU A 22 0.98 -13.10 21.81
N SER A 23 1.48 -12.43 20.76
CA SER A 23 0.65 -11.67 19.82
C SER A 23 -0.16 -12.56 18.90
N ILE A 24 0.44 -13.65 18.40
CA ILE A 24 -0.27 -14.70 17.66
C ILE A 24 -1.41 -15.23 18.52
N LYS A 25 -1.13 -15.62 19.76
CA LYS A 25 -2.15 -16.13 20.67
C LYS A 25 -3.28 -15.12 20.93
N MET A 26 -2.94 -13.85 21.15
CA MET A 26 -3.94 -12.80 21.30
C MET A 26 -4.81 -12.66 20.04
N MET A 27 -4.23 -12.78 18.84
CA MET A 27 -4.98 -12.69 17.59
C MET A 27 -5.85 -13.93 17.35
N GLU A 28 -5.39 -15.12 17.73
CA GLU A 28 -6.22 -16.34 17.75
C GLU A 28 -7.43 -16.13 18.68
N GLU A 29 -7.24 -15.60 19.89
CA GLU A 29 -8.35 -15.31 20.82
C GLU A 29 -9.33 -14.26 20.24
N VAL A 30 -8.84 -13.25 19.54
CA VAL A 30 -9.69 -12.27 18.82
C VAL A 30 -10.44 -12.95 17.68
N MET A 31 -9.75 -13.79 16.90
CA MET A 31 -10.35 -14.54 15.79
C MET A 31 -11.40 -15.52 16.27
N GLU A 32 -11.22 -16.21 17.38
CA GLU A 32 -12.23 -17.08 17.97
C GLU A 32 -13.49 -16.28 18.35
N GLY A 33 -13.29 -15.11 18.99
CA GLY A 33 -14.41 -14.22 19.34
C GLY A 33 -15.17 -13.68 18.13
N HIS A 34 -14.48 -13.35 17.05
CA HIS A 34 -15.11 -12.96 15.78
C HIS A 34 -15.63 -14.16 14.99
N GLY A 35 -15.00 -15.34 15.16
CA GLY A 35 -15.28 -16.58 14.46
C GLY A 35 -16.70 -17.02 14.70
N ASP A 36 -17.16 -17.00 15.95
CA ASP A 36 -18.54 -17.32 16.30
C ASP A 36 -19.55 -16.39 15.61
N ASP A 37 -19.27 -15.08 15.56
CA ASP A 37 -20.11 -14.11 14.88
C ASP A 37 -20.20 -14.40 13.37
N ILE A 38 -19.07 -14.76 12.75
CA ILE A 38 -19.00 -15.04 11.32
C ILE A 38 -19.64 -16.37 11.00
N LEU A 39 -19.29 -17.44 11.71
CA LEU A 39 -19.91 -18.75 11.60
C LEU A 39 -21.42 -18.63 11.74
N ALA A 40 -21.90 -17.85 12.71
CA ALA A 40 -23.32 -17.58 12.89
C ALA A 40 -23.95 -16.85 11.69
N VAL A 41 -23.24 -15.90 11.05
CA VAL A 41 -23.75 -15.28 9.83
C VAL A 41 -23.73 -16.23 8.64
N PHE A 42 -22.68 -17.04 8.52
CA PHE A 42 -22.54 -18.01 7.44
C PHE A 42 -23.37 -19.28 7.67
N GLY A 43 -24.04 -19.41 8.83
CA GLY A 43 -24.73 -20.63 9.22
C GLY A 43 -23.81 -21.85 9.24
N ALA A 44 -22.51 -21.61 9.45
CA ALA A 44 -21.48 -22.61 9.55
C ALA A 44 -21.31 -23.03 11.01
N GLU A 45 -20.95 -24.28 11.23
CA GLU A 45 -20.58 -24.81 12.55
C GLU A 45 -19.15 -25.34 12.44
N MET A 46 -18.33 -25.08 13.45
CA MET A 46 -17.05 -25.76 13.60
C MET A 46 -17.34 -27.20 14.01
N ASP A 47 -16.89 -28.16 13.21
CA ASP A 47 -16.84 -29.57 13.64
C ASP A 47 -15.53 -29.85 14.38
N ASP A 48 -15.45 -30.99 15.08
CA ASP A 48 -14.25 -31.39 15.84
C ASP A 48 -13.00 -31.60 14.95
N GLU A 49 -13.15 -31.61 13.62
CA GLU A 49 -12.06 -31.81 12.64
C GLU A 49 -11.66 -30.50 11.91
N THR A 50 -12.39 -29.40 12.10
CA THR A 50 -12.11 -28.12 11.45
C THR A 50 -11.31 -27.18 12.34
N ASP A 51 -10.02 -27.03 12.00
CA ASP A 51 -9.09 -26.15 12.75
C ASP A 51 -9.25 -24.65 12.41
N SER A 52 -10.20 -24.28 11.54
CA SER A 52 -10.35 -22.89 11.10
C SER A 52 -11.80 -22.51 10.79
N PRO A 53 -12.31 -21.36 11.29
CA PRO A 53 -13.61 -20.81 10.93
C PRO A 53 -13.79 -20.67 9.42
N PHE A 54 -12.73 -20.41 8.66
CA PHE A 54 -12.79 -20.30 7.20
C PHE A 54 -13.01 -21.64 6.50
N VAL A 55 -12.46 -22.73 7.04
CA VAL A 55 -12.70 -24.07 6.53
C VAL A 55 -14.14 -24.50 6.85
N ALA A 56 -14.63 -24.19 8.04
CA ALA A 56 -16.04 -24.40 8.41
C ALA A 56 -17.00 -23.57 7.53
N ILE A 57 -16.68 -22.29 7.28
CA ILE A 57 -17.41 -21.44 6.33
C ILE A 57 -17.40 -22.07 4.94
N ARG A 58 -16.24 -22.48 4.41
CA ARG A 58 -16.15 -23.15 3.10
C ARG A 58 -17.00 -24.42 3.05
N SER A 59 -16.93 -25.25 4.09
CA SER A 59 -17.71 -26.49 4.19
C SER A 59 -19.22 -26.18 4.15
N ALA A 60 -19.65 -25.11 4.83
CA ALA A 60 -21.02 -24.61 4.82
C ALA A 60 -21.41 -23.96 3.48
N LEU A 61 -20.47 -23.31 2.78
CA LEU A 61 -20.63 -22.76 1.43
C LEU A 61 -20.79 -23.87 0.38
N GLY A 62 -20.11 -25.01 0.55
CA GLY A 62 -20.10 -26.09 -0.45
C GLY A 62 -19.46 -25.63 -1.76
N GLU A 63 -20.13 -25.91 -2.89
CA GLU A 63 -19.76 -25.33 -4.20
C GLU A 63 -20.52 -24.03 -4.51
N GLU A 64 -21.29 -23.49 -3.55
CA GLU A 64 -21.94 -22.19 -3.75
C GLU A 64 -20.87 -21.10 -3.83
N THR A 65 -20.91 -20.28 -4.89
CA THR A 65 -20.09 -19.05 -4.91
C THR A 65 -20.49 -18.16 -3.73
N PRO A 66 -19.60 -17.29 -3.20
CA PRO A 66 -19.97 -16.35 -2.13
C PRO A 66 -21.25 -15.57 -2.48
N ARG A 67 -21.45 -15.26 -3.77
CA ARG A 67 -22.66 -14.67 -4.34
C ARG A 67 -23.90 -15.56 -4.24
N GLN A 68 -23.81 -16.86 -4.50
CA GLN A 68 -24.91 -17.81 -4.32
C GLN A 68 -25.23 -18.00 -2.84
N PHE A 69 -24.19 -18.09 -2.00
CA PHE A 69 -24.36 -18.22 -0.56
C PHE A 69 -25.06 -17.01 0.05
N LEU A 70 -24.66 -15.78 -0.29
CA LEU A 70 -25.33 -14.59 0.25
C LEU A 70 -26.81 -14.55 -0.15
N ARG A 71 -27.18 -15.04 -1.34
CA ARG A 71 -28.58 -15.24 -1.75
C ARG A 71 -29.28 -16.28 -0.89
N THR A 72 -28.60 -17.38 -0.57
CA THR A 72 -29.12 -18.49 0.22
C THR A 72 -29.26 -18.11 1.70
N ALA A 73 -28.25 -17.46 2.30
CA ALA A 73 -28.19 -17.03 3.69
C ALA A 73 -29.21 -15.92 4.00
N ALA A 74 -29.39 -14.94 3.10
CA ALA A 74 -30.44 -13.94 3.25
C ALA A 74 -31.85 -14.56 3.29
N LYS A 75 -32.07 -15.63 2.51
CA LYS A 75 -33.34 -16.39 2.46
C LYS A 75 -33.48 -17.40 3.61
N LYS A 76 -32.37 -17.93 4.12
CA LYS A 76 -32.32 -19.00 5.15
C LYS A 76 -32.05 -18.49 6.57
N ARG A 77 -31.98 -17.17 6.83
CA ARG A 77 -31.66 -16.60 8.16
C ARG A 77 -32.29 -17.42 9.30
N PRO A 78 -31.52 -18.24 10.01
CA PRO A 78 -32.06 -19.13 11.02
C PRO A 78 -32.74 -18.33 12.13
N SER A 79 -33.87 -18.83 12.63
CA SER A 79 -34.61 -18.25 13.76
C SER A 79 -33.83 -18.19 15.08
N ASN A 80 -32.59 -18.65 15.06
CA ASN A 80 -31.62 -18.85 16.14
C ASN A 80 -30.40 -17.91 16.03
N ILE A 81 -30.26 -17.10 14.96
CA ILE A 81 -29.28 -15.99 14.93
C ILE A 81 -29.59 -15.03 16.08
N GLN A 82 -28.57 -14.61 16.86
CA GLN A 82 -28.73 -13.61 17.92
C GLN A 82 -29.47 -12.37 17.40
N LYS A 83 -30.38 -11.80 18.20
CA LYS A 83 -31.18 -10.64 17.78
C LYS A 83 -30.33 -9.47 17.28
N SER A 84 -29.13 -9.27 17.81
CA SER A 84 -28.14 -8.26 17.41
C SER A 84 -27.70 -8.40 15.95
N LEU A 85 -27.56 -9.63 15.45
CA LEU A 85 -27.13 -9.93 14.08
C LEU A 85 -28.30 -9.86 13.07
N ARG A 86 -29.56 -9.93 13.52
CA ARG A 86 -30.73 -9.77 12.63
C ARG A 86 -30.92 -8.33 12.15
N SER A 87 -30.43 -7.35 12.92
CA SER A 87 -30.44 -5.93 12.59
C SER A 87 -29.24 -5.46 11.77
N PHE A 88 -28.28 -6.34 11.44
CA PHE A 88 -27.16 -5.98 10.58
C PHE A 88 -27.67 -5.59 9.19
N LYS A 89 -27.33 -4.37 8.75
CA LYS A 89 -27.48 -3.98 7.35
C LYS A 89 -26.47 -4.78 6.52
N VAL A 90 -26.75 -4.99 5.23
CA VAL A 90 -25.84 -5.70 4.31
C VAL A 90 -24.44 -5.06 4.32
N ARG A 91 -24.38 -3.72 4.42
CA ARG A 91 -23.13 -2.95 4.59
C ARG A 91 -22.35 -3.36 5.84
N ASP A 92 -23.00 -3.43 6.99
CA ASP A 92 -22.35 -3.79 8.26
C ASP A 92 -21.77 -5.21 8.22
N PHE A 93 -22.47 -6.11 7.51
CA PHE A 93 -22.05 -7.48 7.30
C PHE A 93 -20.83 -7.57 6.38
N TYR A 94 -20.85 -6.89 5.23
CA TYR A 94 -19.70 -6.84 4.33
C TYR A 94 -18.45 -6.30 5.06
N GLN A 95 -18.63 -5.24 5.82
CA GLN A 95 -17.56 -4.66 6.63
C GLN A 95 -17.03 -5.66 7.67
N LEU A 96 -17.91 -6.44 8.32
CA LEU A 96 -17.50 -7.48 9.27
C LEU A 96 -16.67 -8.59 8.59
N VAL A 97 -17.07 -9.02 7.39
CA VAL A 97 -16.31 -10.01 6.61
C VAL A 97 -14.92 -9.47 6.25
N GLN A 98 -14.84 -8.24 5.74
CA GLN A 98 -13.57 -7.58 5.40
C GLN A 98 -12.66 -7.43 6.62
N GLU A 99 -13.21 -6.95 7.75
CA GLU A 99 -12.47 -6.83 9.01
C GLU A 99 -11.90 -8.18 9.44
N THR A 100 -12.68 -9.26 9.33
CA THR A 100 -12.18 -10.59 9.70
C THR A 100 -11.10 -11.07 8.75
N MET A 101 -11.28 -10.92 7.44
CA MET A 101 -10.24 -11.28 6.47
C MET A 101 -8.94 -10.55 6.78
N GLN A 102 -9.01 -9.29 7.18
CA GLN A 102 -7.84 -8.52 7.57
C GLN A 102 -7.21 -8.97 8.90
N ILE A 103 -8.02 -9.39 9.88
CA ILE A 103 -7.51 -10.02 11.11
C ILE A 103 -6.81 -11.35 10.78
N TYR A 104 -7.37 -12.15 9.88
CA TYR A 104 -6.77 -13.41 9.45
C TYR A 104 -5.47 -13.20 8.66
N ASN A 105 -5.47 -12.28 7.69
CA ASN A 105 -4.27 -11.85 6.97
C ASN A 105 -3.18 -11.40 7.97
N SER A 106 -3.56 -10.67 9.02
CA SER A 106 -2.66 -10.23 10.09
C SER A 106 -2.08 -11.41 10.88
N LEU A 107 -2.88 -12.43 11.18
CA LEU A 107 -2.42 -13.65 11.85
C LEU A 107 -1.39 -14.39 10.99
N CYS A 108 -1.69 -14.65 9.72
CA CYS A 108 -0.79 -15.33 8.80
C CYS A 108 0.51 -14.54 8.58
N LEU A 109 0.41 -13.21 8.59
CA LEU A 109 1.57 -12.35 8.53
C LEU A 109 2.42 -12.43 9.81
N LEU A 110 1.82 -12.54 11.00
CA LEU A 110 2.55 -12.76 12.25
C LEU A 110 3.26 -14.11 12.27
N GLU A 111 2.64 -15.17 11.75
CA GLU A 111 3.27 -16.49 11.63
C GLU A 111 4.49 -16.43 10.70
N SER A 112 4.34 -15.73 9.57
CA SER A 112 5.44 -15.49 8.63
C SER A 112 6.55 -14.65 9.28
N LEU A 113 6.19 -13.62 10.05
CA LEU A 113 7.13 -12.80 10.80
C LEU A 113 7.87 -13.60 11.88
N LYS A 114 7.18 -14.54 12.54
CA LYS A 114 7.79 -15.45 13.52
C LYS A 114 8.86 -16.33 12.87
N LYS A 115 8.54 -16.95 11.73
CA LYS A 115 9.52 -17.75 10.97
C LYS A 115 10.69 -16.89 10.49
N PHE A 116 10.42 -15.70 9.96
CA PHE A 116 11.44 -14.72 9.58
C PHE A 116 12.39 -14.37 10.73
N ALA A 117 11.83 -14.12 11.92
CA ALA A 117 12.61 -13.82 13.11
C ALA A 117 13.48 -15.01 13.50
N ASP A 118 12.91 -16.22 13.54
CA ASP A 118 13.61 -17.46 13.89
C ASP A 118 14.78 -17.74 12.91
N GLU A 119 14.54 -17.61 11.60
CA GLU A 119 15.55 -17.78 10.55
C GLU A 119 16.63 -16.69 10.62
N GLY A 120 16.24 -15.42 10.76
CA GLY A 120 17.17 -14.30 10.85
C GLY A 120 18.07 -14.38 12.07
N PHE A 121 17.53 -14.79 13.21
CA PHE A 121 18.32 -15.01 14.43
C PHE A 121 19.25 -16.21 14.32
N SER A 122 18.81 -17.30 13.68
CA SER A 122 19.66 -18.46 13.40
C SER A 122 20.79 -18.09 12.46
N PHE A 123 20.48 -17.42 11.33
CA PHE A 123 21.46 -16.87 10.39
C PHE A 123 22.51 -16.00 11.08
N PHE A 124 22.08 -15.11 11.99
CA PHE A 124 23.00 -14.26 12.74
C PHE A 124 23.90 -15.08 13.70
N LEU A 125 23.32 -15.99 14.48
CA LEU A 125 24.05 -16.77 15.47
C LEU A 125 25.04 -17.74 14.81
N ASP A 126 24.59 -18.43 13.76
CA ASP A 126 25.40 -19.38 13.01
C ASP A 126 26.52 -18.65 12.26
N GLY A 127 26.17 -17.57 11.55
CA GLY A 127 27.09 -16.80 10.75
C GLY A 127 28.19 -16.09 11.53
N TYR A 128 27.93 -15.58 12.74
CA TYR A 128 28.94 -14.83 13.52
C TYR A 128 29.54 -15.58 14.71
N TYR A 129 28.86 -16.58 15.27
CA TYR A 129 29.29 -17.21 16.51
C TYR A 129 29.53 -18.71 16.41
N ASN A 130 28.60 -19.48 15.83
CA ASN A 130 28.69 -20.94 15.81
C ASN A 130 29.60 -21.44 14.68
N GLU A 131 29.25 -21.14 13.43
CA GLU A 131 29.96 -21.59 12.23
C GLU A 131 31.05 -20.59 11.82
N ARG A 132 30.77 -19.28 12.01
CA ARG A 132 31.66 -18.13 11.70
C ARG A 132 31.88 -17.90 10.21
N ASP A 133 30.85 -18.19 9.44
CA ASP A 133 30.87 -18.19 7.97
C ASP A 133 30.65 -16.77 7.41
N LEU A 134 30.14 -15.84 8.22
CA LEU A 134 29.96 -14.44 7.83
C LEU A 134 31.21 -13.62 8.19
N PRO A 135 31.85 -12.97 7.20
CA PRO A 135 32.98 -12.09 7.48
C PRO A 135 32.50 -10.88 8.29
N VAL A 136 33.16 -10.61 9.41
CA VAL A 136 33.01 -9.36 10.14
C VAL A 136 33.57 -8.24 9.25
N SER A 137 32.69 -7.53 8.57
CA SER A 137 33.05 -6.39 7.73
C SER A 137 32.67 -5.08 8.42
N ALA A 138 33.39 -4.00 8.08
CA ALA A 138 33.04 -2.66 8.56
C ALA A 138 31.63 -2.21 8.13
N ASN A 139 31.13 -2.74 7.00
CA ASN A 139 29.82 -2.42 6.46
C ASN A 139 28.68 -3.18 7.17
N TYR A 140 28.98 -4.38 7.71
CA TYR A 140 28.02 -5.23 8.42
C TYR A 140 28.60 -5.73 9.74
N PRO A 141 28.84 -4.84 10.72
CA PRO A 141 29.25 -5.29 12.03
C PRO A 141 28.10 -6.10 12.67
N PRO A 142 28.38 -7.16 13.45
CA PRO A 142 27.35 -8.04 14.02
C PRO A 142 26.23 -7.25 14.74
N ARG A 143 26.61 -6.21 15.49
CA ARG A 143 25.65 -5.35 16.18
C ARG A 143 24.68 -4.63 15.23
N SER A 144 25.13 -4.20 14.06
CA SER A 144 24.27 -3.58 13.06
C SER A 144 23.28 -4.60 12.51
N VAL A 145 23.78 -5.78 12.11
CA VAL A 145 22.95 -6.87 11.58
C VAL A 145 21.84 -7.27 12.56
N MET A 146 22.21 -7.56 13.81
CA MET A 146 21.25 -7.91 14.86
C MET A 146 20.26 -6.76 15.13
N ARG A 147 20.73 -5.51 15.18
CA ARG A 147 19.85 -4.35 15.35
C ARG A 147 18.84 -4.24 14.21
N THR A 148 19.26 -4.47 12.97
CA THR A 148 18.39 -4.43 11.79
C THR A 148 17.30 -5.50 11.88
N ILE A 149 17.65 -6.76 12.17
CA ILE A 149 16.67 -7.85 12.34
C ILE A 149 15.69 -7.52 13.46
N VAL A 150 16.18 -7.17 14.65
CA VAL A 150 15.33 -6.83 15.81
C VAL A 150 14.43 -5.63 15.51
N SER A 151 14.95 -4.60 14.84
CA SER A 151 14.17 -3.40 14.52
C SER A 151 13.06 -3.72 13.52
N GLN A 152 13.36 -4.49 12.46
CA GLN A 152 12.34 -4.93 11.52
C GLN A 152 11.23 -5.71 12.23
N VAL A 153 11.59 -6.74 12.99
CA VAL A 153 10.62 -7.60 13.68
C VAL A 153 9.79 -6.81 14.68
N SER A 154 10.42 -5.92 15.45
CA SER A 154 9.70 -5.14 16.47
C SER A 154 8.73 -4.13 15.85
N VAL A 155 9.13 -3.47 14.75
CA VAL A 155 8.26 -2.48 14.10
C VAL A 155 7.12 -3.17 13.37
N ASP A 156 7.37 -4.23 12.61
CA ASP A 156 6.32 -4.94 11.89
C ASP A 156 5.32 -5.59 12.86
N LEU A 157 5.80 -6.16 13.97
CA LEU A 157 4.93 -6.64 15.04
C LEU A 157 3.99 -5.54 15.56
N SER A 158 4.52 -4.35 15.84
CA SER A 158 3.71 -3.22 16.31
C SER A 158 2.69 -2.78 15.26
N VAL A 159 3.10 -2.70 13.99
CA VAL A 159 2.21 -2.30 12.89
C VAL A 159 1.07 -3.29 12.71
N ILE A 160 1.36 -4.60 12.75
CA ILE A 160 0.36 -5.64 12.60
C ILE A 160 -0.62 -5.64 13.79
N GLN A 161 -0.11 -5.45 15.01
CA GLN A 161 -0.96 -5.28 16.20
C GLN A 161 -1.84 -4.03 16.09
N ASP A 162 -1.29 -2.91 15.64
CA ASP A 162 -2.04 -1.67 15.43
C ASP A 162 -3.12 -1.89 14.38
N ALA A 163 -2.80 -2.45 13.22
CA ALA A 163 -3.77 -2.77 12.17
C ALA A 163 -5.00 -3.53 12.72
N VAL A 164 -4.78 -4.56 13.53
CA VAL A 164 -5.87 -5.32 14.16
C VAL A 164 -6.63 -4.49 15.19
N ASN A 165 -5.92 -3.78 16.07
CA ASN A 165 -6.54 -2.98 17.13
C ASN A 165 -7.43 -1.86 16.57
N GLN A 166 -7.05 -1.27 15.44
CA GLN A 166 -7.76 -0.18 14.79
C GLN A 166 -9.05 -0.66 14.10
N ARG A 167 -9.21 -1.96 13.88
CA ARG A 167 -10.45 -2.58 13.34
C ARG A 167 -11.44 -2.98 14.44
N ARG A 168 -11.13 -2.72 15.72
CA ARG A 168 -12.02 -3.08 16.83
C ARG A 168 -13.33 -2.30 16.79
N ARG A 169 -14.44 -3.03 16.98
CA ARG A 169 -15.79 -2.48 17.14
C ARG A 169 -16.11 -2.18 18.60
N LEU A 170 -16.97 -1.20 18.83
CA LEU A 170 -17.54 -0.90 20.15
C LEU A 170 -19.06 -1.11 20.09
N ASN A 171 -19.59 -2.01 20.92
CA ASN A 171 -21.02 -2.34 20.95
C ASN A 171 -21.60 -2.72 19.57
N CYS A 172 -20.88 -3.57 18.81
CA CYS A 172 -21.21 -3.98 17.44
C CYS A 172 -21.18 -2.86 16.37
N HIS A 173 -20.89 -1.61 16.74
CA HIS A 173 -20.74 -0.51 15.82
C HIS A 173 -19.28 -0.28 15.44
N ALA A 174 -19.03 -0.07 14.14
CA ALA A 174 -17.72 0.33 13.66
C ALA A 174 -17.36 1.71 14.21
N THR A 175 -16.14 1.85 14.73
CA THR A 175 -15.59 3.15 15.09
C THR A 175 -15.24 3.93 13.82
N GLN A 176 -15.10 5.26 13.91
CA GLN A 176 -14.63 6.07 12.78
C GLN A 176 -13.28 5.57 12.24
N GLN A 177 -12.41 5.10 13.14
CA GLN A 177 -11.15 4.49 12.79
C GLN A 177 -11.34 3.21 11.98
N ALA A 178 -12.19 2.29 12.44
CA ALA A 178 -12.48 1.05 11.71
C ALA A 178 -13.11 1.32 10.33
N GLN A 179 -13.99 2.32 10.22
CA GLN A 179 -14.56 2.75 8.93
C GLN A 179 -13.49 3.29 7.98
N THR A 180 -12.60 4.15 8.47
CA THR A 180 -11.52 4.74 7.67
C THR A 180 -10.56 3.66 7.16
N VAL A 181 -10.18 2.71 8.02
CA VAL A 181 -9.33 1.58 7.65
C VAL A 181 -10.04 0.63 6.67
N ALA A 182 -11.33 0.36 6.85
CA ALA A 182 -12.10 -0.46 5.91
C ALA A 182 -12.16 0.16 4.50
N MET A 183 -12.23 1.49 4.40
CA MET A 183 -12.13 2.18 3.12
C MET A 183 -10.76 2.02 2.48
N ALA A 184 -9.69 2.14 3.28
CA ALA A 184 -8.33 1.90 2.82
C ALA A 184 -8.15 0.46 2.32
N ASP A 185 -8.70 -0.52 3.04
CA ASP A 185 -8.67 -1.93 2.67
C ASP A 185 -9.36 -2.17 1.32
N GLN A 186 -10.53 -1.57 1.12
CA GLN A 186 -11.26 -1.69 -0.14
C GLN A 186 -10.49 -1.09 -1.31
N LEU A 187 -9.97 0.13 -1.16
CA LEU A 187 -9.18 0.76 -2.23
C LEU A 187 -7.89 -0.02 -2.51
N SER A 188 -7.23 -0.52 -1.46
CA SER A 188 -6.03 -1.35 -1.59
C SER A 188 -6.33 -2.65 -2.33
N SER A 189 -7.46 -3.29 -2.04
CA SER A 189 -7.87 -4.53 -2.71
C SER A 189 -8.18 -4.29 -4.18
N LEU A 190 -8.85 -3.18 -4.53
CA LEU A 190 -9.12 -2.81 -5.93
C LEU A 190 -7.82 -2.54 -6.67
N ALA A 191 -6.94 -1.74 -6.07
CA ALA A 191 -5.65 -1.40 -6.62
C ALA A 191 -4.77 -2.64 -6.79
N LEU A 192 -4.73 -3.56 -5.83
CA LEU A 192 -3.95 -4.80 -5.94
C LEU A 192 -4.54 -5.78 -6.97
N GLY A 193 -5.88 -5.86 -7.03
CA GLY A 193 -6.62 -6.74 -7.93
C GLY A 193 -6.21 -6.57 -9.38
N LEU A 194 -6.01 -5.33 -9.84
CA LEU A 194 -5.55 -5.08 -11.22
C LEU A 194 -4.24 -5.80 -11.57
N ALA A 195 -3.25 -5.76 -10.66
CA ALA A 195 -1.97 -6.41 -10.87
C ALA A 195 -2.07 -7.94 -10.75
N ILE A 196 -2.93 -8.45 -9.87
CA ILE A 196 -3.21 -9.89 -9.73
C ILE A 196 -3.91 -10.43 -10.98
N ASP A 197 -4.98 -9.78 -11.41
CA ASP A 197 -5.80 -10.20 -12.56
C ASP A 197 -4.99 -10.19 -13.86
N ALA A 198 -4.06 -9.24 -13.99
CA ALA A 198 -3.13 -9.18 -15.11
C ALA A 198 -1.92 -10.13 -14.98
N GLY A 199 -1.84 -10.92 -13.89
CA GLY A 199 -0.82 -11.93 -13.66
C GLY A 199 0.56 -11.38 -13.25
N TYR A 200 0.64 -10.11 -12.84
CA TYR A 200 1.89 -9.54 -12.37
C TYR A 200 2.22 -9.88 -10.92
N LEU A 201 1.20 -10.11 -10.10
CA LEU A 201 1.33 -10.53 -8.71
C LEU A 201 0.66 -11.89 -8.51
N PRO A 202 1.17 -12.72 -7.59
CA PRO A 202 0.49 -13.95 -7.20
C PRO A 202 -0.92 -13.69 -6.64
N GLU A 203 -1.87 -14.61 -6.87
CA GLU A 203 -3.30 -14.49 -6.47
C GLU A 203 -3.48 -14.34 -4.95
N GLU A 204 -2.55 -14.91 -4.20
CA GLU A 204 -2.44 -14.84 -2.74
C GLU A 204 -1.95 -13.50 -2.18
N THR A 205 -1.51 -12.57 -3.03
CA THR A 205 -0.92 -11.33 -2.54
C THR A 205 -1.98 -10.52 -1.80
N PHE A 206 -1.66 -10.00 -0.62
CA PHE A 206 -2.61 -9.19 0.15
C PHE A 206 -2.03 -7.91 0.72
N VAL A 207 -2.93 -6.96 0.99
CA VAL A 207 -2.59 -5.69 1.63
C VAL A 207 -3.27 -5.63 3.00
N ILE A 208 -2.50 -5.24 4.02
CA ILE A 208 -3.02 -4.82 5.31
C ILE A 208 -2.85 -3.32 5.41
N THR A 209 -3.96 -2.61 5.58
CA THR A 209 -3.91 -1.17 5.83
C THR A 209 -3.98 -0.84 7.32
N TYR A 210 -3.45 0.31 7.71
CA TYR A 210 -3.51 0.80 9.09
C TYR A 210 -3.38 2.32 9.13
N LEU A 211 -3.84 2.97 10.20
CA LEU A 211 -3.64 4.39 10.42
C LEU A 211 -2.27 4.68 11.03
N ALA A 212 -1.60 5.69 10.49
CA ALA A 212 -0.35 6.22 11.01
C ALA A 212 -0.27 7.74 10.81
N LYS A 213 0.89 8.32 11.13
CA LYS A 213 1.14 9.76 10.97
C LYS A 213 1.09 10.21 9.49
N SER A 214 1.54 9.37 8.56
CA SER A 214 1.61 9.65 7.13
C SER A 214 1.30 8.39 6.32
N ILE A 215 0.98 8.54 5.04
CA ILE A 215 0.95 7.42 4.10
C ILE A 215 2.36 6.88 3.88
N ARG A 216 2.51 5.56 3.90
CA ARG A 216 3.76 4.82 3.63
C ARG A 216 3.42 3.39 3.25
N SER A 217 4.09 2.85 2.24
CA SER A 217 4.25 1.40 2.12
C SER A 217 5.40 0.90 3.00
N ARG A 218 5.26 -0.35 3.48
CA ARG A 218 6.38 -1.14 4.02
C ARG A 218 6.48 -2.44 3.23
N LEU A 219 7.67 -2.71 2.73
CA LEU A 219 7.98 -3.98 2.08
C LEU A 219 8.02 -5.10 3.13
N VAL A 220 7.32 -6.19 2.84
CA VAL A 220 7.27 -7.40 3.66
C VAL A 220 8.10 -8.48 2.97
N PRO A 221 9.34 -8.77 3.40
CA PRO A 221 10.21 -9.71 2.67
C PRO A 221 9.87 -11.18 2.92
N TYR A 222 9.07 -11.47 3.94
CA TYR A 222 8.79 -12.81 4.44
C TYR A 222 7.40 -13.34 4.06
N ALA A 223 6.62 -12.56 3.31
CA ALA A 223 5.32 -12.95 2.79
C ALA A 223 5.01 -12.17 1.51
N ASP A 224 4.11 -12.69 0.68
CA ASP A 224 3.54 -11.96 -0.46
C ASP A 224 2.48 -10.99 0.07
N ALA A 225 2.94 -9.96 0.79
CA ALA A 225 2.10 -9.03 1.49
C ALA A 225 2.64 -7.59 1.42
N LEU A 226 1.75 -6.64 1.63
CA LEU A 226 2.08 -5.23 1.72
C LEU A 226 1.42 -4.62 2.95
N LEU A 227 2.17 -3.80 3.69
CA LEU A 227 1.62 -2.97 4.76
C LEU A 227 1.53 -1.54 4.25
N ILE A 228 0.33 -0.95 4.21
CA ILE A 228 0.14 0.45 3.80
C ILE A 228 -0.43 1.23 4.97
N SER A 229 0.27 2.29 5.40
CA SER A 229 -0.33 3.25 6.31
C SER A 229 -1.16 4.28 5.57
N VAL A 230 -2.22 4.75 6.23
CA VAL A 230 -3.03 5.90 5.83
C VAL A 230 -2.95 6.95 6.92
N ALA A 231 -2.88 8.23 6.56
CA ALA A 231 -2.69 9.29 7.54
C ALA A 231 -3.92 9.45 8.45
N TYR A 232 -3.72 9.68 9.75
CA TYR A 232 -4.82 9.99 10.70
C TYR A 232 -5.69 11.19 10.26
N ALA A 233 -5.17 12.07 9.40
CA ALA A 233 -5.91 13.19 8.83
C ALA A 233 -7.15 12.73 8.04
N THR A 234 -7.13 11.54 7.44
CA THR A 234 -8.30 10.93 6.77
C THR A 234 -9.52 10.73 7.66
N MET A 235 -9.34 10.66 8.98
CA MET A 235 -10.45 10.57 9.91
C MET A 235 -11.20 11.90 10.06
N GLN A 236 -10.70 13.03 9.56
CA GLN A 236 -11.36 14.32 9.76
C GLN A 236 -12.55 14.50 8.81
N SER A 237 -13.73 14.74 9.37
CA SER A 237 -14.93 15.07 8.59
C SER A 237 -14.81 16.49 8.01
N GLY A 238 -15.02 16.65 6.70
CA GLY A 238 -15.17 17.95 6.04
C GLY A 238 -13.93 18.51 5.33
N ILE A 239 -12.79 17.85 5.40
CA ILE A 239 -11.61 18.09 4.54
C ILE A 239 -11.50 16.85 3.66
N HIS A 240 -11.63 16.97 2.33
CA HIS A 240 -11.68 15.87 1.34
C HIS A 240 -10.91 14.62 1.81
N PRO A 241 -11.53 13.72 2.59
CA PRO A 241 -10.80 12.64 3.25
C PRO A 241 -10.34 11.61 2.22
N SER A 242 -10.90 11.69 1.00
CA SER A 242 -10.54 10.97 -0.22
C SER A 242 -9.12 11.23 -0.73
N ARG A 243 -8.51 12.39 -0.45
CA ARG A 243 -7.20 12.76 -1.01
C ARG A 243 -6.08 11.83 -0.56
N ASP A 244 -5.92 11.62 0.75
CA ASP A 244 -4.89 10.72 1.26
C ASP A 244 -5.13 9.24 0.85
N PHE A 245 -6.37 8.85 0.51
CA PHE A 245 -6.62 7.52 -0.06
C PHE A 245 -6.06 7.39 -1.48
N LEU A 246 -5.96 8.48 -2.26
CA LEU A 246 -5.40 8.48 -3.62
C LEU A 246 -3.90 8.17 -3.69
N ALA A 247 -3.20 8.21 -2.55
CA ALA A 247 -1.82 7.75 -2.48
C ALA A 247 -1.70 6.21 -2.40
N ILE A 248 -2.75 5.48 -2.00
CA ILE A 248 -2.72 4.00 -1.90
C ILE A 248 -2.33 3.33 -3.23
N PRO A 249 -2.92 3.68 -4.39
CA PRO A 249 -2.54 3.08 -5.67
C PRO A 249 -1.07 3.35 -6.03
N HIS A 250 -0.54 4.52 -5.69
CA HIS A 250 0.87 4.86 -5.91
C HIS A 250 1.80 3.96 -5.07
N GLU A 251 1.48 3.76 -3.78
CA GLU A 251 2.22 2.84 -2.90
C GLU A 251 2.17 1.38 -3.39
N ILE A 252 1.04 0.94 -3.96
CA ILE A 252 0.93 -0.38 -4.59
C ILE A 252 1.77 -0.45 -5.88
N GLY A 253 1.86 0.64 -6.63
CA GLY A 253 2.78 0.78 -7.76
C GLY A 253 4.23 0.52 -7.38
N HIS A 254 4.71 1.06 -6.24
CA HIS A 254 6.03 0.72 -5.71
C HIS A 254 6.17 -0.76 -5.39
N HIS A 255 5.17 -1.35 -4.73
CA HIS A 255 5.20 -2.78 -4.41
C HIS A 255 5.29 -3.64 -5.68
N LEU A 256 4.48 -3.32 -6.69
CA LEU A 256 4.47 -3.98 -7.98
C LEU A 256 5.82 -3.84 -8.70
N PHE A 257 6.44 -2.66 -8.67
CA PHE A 257 7.76 -2.45 -9.26
C PHE A 257 8.81 -3.41 -8.70
N TRP A 258 8.83 -3.59 -7.37
CA TRP A 258 9.83 -4.42 -6.70
C TRP A 258 9.53 -5.91 -6.67
N ASN A 259 8.25 -6.29 -6.62
CA ASN A 259 7.82 -7.68 -6.38
C ASN A 259 7.06 -8.31 -7.54
N GLY A 260 6.63 -7.50 -8.52
CA GLY A 260 5.93 -7.98 -9.70
C GLY A 260 6.80 -8.87 -10.58
N ARG A 261 6.14 -9.77 -11.29
CA ARG A 261 6.73 -10.60 -12.35
C ARG A 261 5.99 -10.36 -13.64
N HIS A 262 6.68 -10.35 -14.77
CA HIS A 262 5.98 -10.26 -16.05
C HIS A 262 5.21 -11.56 -16.30
N PRO A 263 3.91 -11.52 -16.67
CA PRO A 263 3.06 -12.71 -16.78
C PRO A 263 3.61 -13.73 -17.80
N ASP A 264 4.13 -13.23 -18.94
CA ASP A 264 4.62 -14.10 -20.02
C ASP A 264 6.03 -14.69 -19.78
N THR A 265 6.89 -14.00 -19.03
CA THR A 265 8.31 -14.40 -18.89
C THR A 265 8.67 -14.90 -17.51
N THR A 266 7.83 -14.62 -16.50
CA THR A 266 8.06 -14.85 -15.06
C THR A 266 9.28 -14.13 -14.47
N ASN A 267 10.00 -13.35 -15.28
CA ASN A 267 11.10 -12.50 -14.84
C ASN A 267 10.58 -11.39 -13.93
N MET A 268 11.46 -10.85 -13.08
CA MET A 268 11.11 -9.69 -12.26
C MET A 268 10.72 -8.53 -13.17
N LEU A 269 9.60 -7.88 -12.88
CA LEU A 269 9.05 -6.79 -13.67
C LEU A 269 10.06 -5.65 -13.84
N ARG A 270 10.77 -5.31 -12.76
CA ARG A 270 11.87 -4.34 -12.77
C ARG A 270 12.96 -4.67 -13.77
N ASP A 271 13.34 -5.93 -13.91
CA ASP A 271 14.42 -6.34 -14.81
C ASP A 271 13.96 -6.25 -16.27
N GLU A 272 12.69 -6.57 -16.55
CA GLU A 272 12.07 -6.36 -17.86
C GLU A 272 12.00 -4.86 -18.21
N LEU A 273 11.60 -4.00 -17.27
CA LEU A 273 11.59 -2.54 -17.46
C LEU A 273 12.99 -2.01 -17.80
N LEU A 274 14.02 -2.45 -17.07
CA LEU A 274 15.41 -2.04 -17.34
C LEU A 274 15.91 -2.55 -18.70
N SER A 275 15.56 -3.77 -19.09
CA SER A 275 15.87 -4.35 -20.40
C SER A 275 15.19 -3.59 -21.55
N ALA A 276 13.90 -3.28 -21.39
CA ALA A 276 13.12 -2.50 -22.33
C ALA A 276 13.63 -1.06 -22.44
N ALA A 277 13.96 -0.42 -21.32
CA ALA A 277 14.58 0.90 -21.28
C ALA A 277 15.93 0.93 -22.02
N ALA A 278 16.78 -0.07 -21.82
CA ALA A 278 18.03 -0.21 -22.56
C ALA A 278 17.80 -0.35 -24.07
N THR A 279 16.78 -1.10 -24.48
CA THR A 279 16.37 -1.24 -25.90
C THR A 279 15.87 0.09 -26.48
N ALA A 280 15.21 0.91 -25.67
CA ALA A 280 14.79 2.28 -26.01
C ALA A 280 15.93 3.31 -25.98
N GLY A 281 17.18 2.87 -25.75
CA GLY A 281 18.37 3.75 -25.73
C GLY A 281 18.57 4.47 -24.40
N ILE A 282 17.96 4.00 -23.30
CA ILE A 282 18.17 4.50 -21.94
C ILE A 282 19.16 3.55 -21.24
N GLY A 283 20.44 3.94 -21.23
CA GLY A 283 21.50 3.13 -20.64
C GLY A 283 21.49 3.10 -19.11
N PRO A 284 22.27 2.20 -18.48
CA PRO A 284 22.27 2.02 -17.02
C PRO A 284 22.74 3.25 -16.21
N GLU A 285 23.51 4.14 -16.83
CA GLU A 285 24.00 5.39 -16.20
C GLU A 285 23.14 6.62 -16.59
N ASP A 286 22.00 6.38 -17.25
CA ASP A 286 21.12 7.45 -17.69
C ASP A 286 20.27 7.99 -16.54
N TRP A 287 20.28 9.31 -16.36
CA TRP A 287 19.56 9.98 -15.27
C TRP A 287 18.07 9.65 -15.23
N ARG A 288 17.46 9.32 -16.37
CA ARG A 288 16.03 8.98 -16.45
C ARG A 288 15.68 7.74 -15.64
N LEU A 289 16.63 6.80 -15.48
CA LEU A 289 16.43 5.61 -14.66
C LEU A 289 16.32 5.92 -13.16
N ASN A 290 16.82 7.08 -12.72
CA ASN A 290 16.70 7.51 -11.33
C ASN A 290 15.24 7.83 -10.96
N TRP A 291 14.40 8.13 -11.96
CA TRP A 291 12.97 8.40 -11.79
C TRP A 291 12.07 7.24 -12.22
N LEU A 292 12.65 6.13 -12.69
CA LEU A 292 11.88 5.00 -13.26
C LEU A 292 10.85 4.48 -12.26
N GLU A 293 11.23 4.26 -11.01
CA GLU A 293 10.34 3.72 -9.98
C GLU A 293 9.14 4.64 -9.70
N GLU A 294 9.38 5.95 -9.54
CA GLU A 294 8.34 6.94 -9.24
C GLU A 294 7.41 7.17 -10.44
N ILE A 295 7.94 7.24 -11.66
CA ILE A 295 7.12 7.36 -12.87
C ILE A 295 6.30 6.08 -13.07
N PHE A 296 6.86 4.92 -12.74
CA PHE A 296 6.13 3.65 -12.76
C PHE A 296 4.97 3.66 -11.75
N ALA A 297 5.24 4.05 -10.50
CA ALA A 297 4.22 4.13 -9.46
C ALA A 297 3.11 5.14 -9.79
N ASP A 298 3.47 6.31 -10.34
CA ASP A 298 2.52 7.30 -10.87
C ASP A 298 1.69 6.72 -12.02
N THR A 299 2.32 6.04 -12.97
CA THR A 299 1.62 5.43 -14.10
C THR A 299 0.61 4.39 -13.63
N TYR A 300 1.01 3.50 -12.72
CA TYR A 300 0.11 2.51 -12.13
C TYR A 300 -1.09 3.16 -11.46
N ALA A 301 -0.84 4.21 -10.69
CA ALA A 301 -1.89 4.93 -9.98
C ALA A 301 -2.84 5.67 -10.93
N LEU A 302 -2.33 6.23 -12.03
CA LEU A 302 -3.12 6.83 -13.11
C LEU A 302 -3.98 5.81 -13.87
N LEU A 303 -3.50 4.58 -14.04
CA LEU A 303 -4.29 3.50 -14.67
C LEU A 303 -5.54 3.16 -13.83
N LEU A 304 -5.44 3.21 -12.51
CA LEU A 304 -6.55 2.93 -11.61
C LEU A 304 -7.46 4.14 -11.40
N ALA A 305 -6.88 5.26 -10.95
CA ALA A 305 -7.62 6.43 -10.48
C ALA A 305 -7.89 7.46 -11.59
N GLY A 306 -7.16 7.40 -12.71
CA GLY A 306 -7.33 8.36 -13.81
C GLY A 306 -6.90 9.78 -13.43
N PRO A 307 -7.51 10.82 -14.01
CA PRO A 307 -7.10 12.21 -13.85
C PRO A 307 -7.16 12.76 -12.42
N VAL A 308 -7.97 12.16 -11.53
CA VAL A 308 -8.13 12.63 -10.15
C VAL A 308 -6.83 12.56 -9.36
N ILE A 309 -5.95 11.59 -9.64
CA ILE A 309 -4.68 11.51 -8.92
C ILE A 309 -3.73 12.62 -9.38
N ALA A 310 -3.74 12.97 -10.68
CA ALA A 310 -2.96 14.10 -11.18
C ALA A 310 -3.45 15.42 -10.57
N LEU A 311 -4.77 15.57 -10.37
CA LEU A 311 -5.33 16.70 -9.63
C LEU A 311 -4.84 16.70 -8.17
N ASP A 312 -4.89 15.55 -7.50
CA ASP A 312 -4.45 15.41 -6.10
C ASP A 312 -2.98 15.78 -5.90
N PHE A 313 -2.11 15.36 -6.82
CA PHE A 313 -0.72 15.79 -6.85
C PHE A 313 -0.60 17.31 -7.04
N GLN A 314 -1.33 17.93 -7.97
CA GLN A 314 -1.29 19.38 -8.15
C GLN A 314 -1.71 20.14 -6.88
N ASP A 315 -2.78 19.70 -6.23
CA ASP A 315 -3.27 20.30 -5.00
C ASP A 315 -2.27 20.11 -3.84
N MET A 316 -1.64 18.92 -3.72
CA MET A 316 -0.62 18.63 -2.70
C MET A 316 0.61 19.52 -2.89
N LEU A 317 0.99 19.75 -4.14
CA LEU A 317 2.10 20.62 -4.52
C LEU A 317 1.79 22.10 -4.30
N ASP A 318 0.53 22.53 -4.40
CA ASP A 318 0.11 23.88 -4.01
C ASP A 318 0.26 24.09 -2.48
N ASP A 319 -0.11 23.07 -1.70
CA ASP A 319 -0.02 23.10 -0.24
C ASP A 319 1.45 23.09 0.26
N ASP A 320 2.37 22.44 -0.45
CA ASP A 320 3.79 22.30 -0.09
C ASP A 320 4.75 23.15 -0.95
N MET A 321 4.87 24.43 -0.60
CA MET A 321 5.86 25.35 -1.19
C MET A 321 7.21 25.34 -0.46
N SER A 322 7.70 24.17 -0.07
CA SER A 322 9.01 24.02 0.58
C SER A 322 10.19 24.28 -0.37
N SER A 323 11.40 24.41 0.20
CA SER A 323 12.64 24.61 -0.57
C SER A 323 12.96 23.45 -1.53
N HIS A 324 12.42 22.25 -1.27
CA HIS A 324 12.70 21.03 -2.03
C HIS A 324 11.81 20.86 -3.27
N PHE A 325 10.77 21.68 -3.41
CA PHE A 325 9.84 21.71 -4.54
C PHE A 325 10.52 21.76 -5.93
N ARG A 326 11.77 22.25 -5.97
CA ARG A 326 12.52 22.57 -7.19
C ARG A 326 13.83 21.81 -7.32
N GLU A 327 14.01 20.79 -6.49
CA GLU A 327 15.24 20.01 -6.42
C GLU A 327 15.00 18.62 -7.01
N ASP A 328 15.95 18.18 -7.82
CA ASP A 328 16.03 16.77 -8.20
C ASP A 328 16.65 15.99 -7.03
N THR A 329 15.83 15.11 -6.44
CA THR A 329 16.22 14.31 -5.29
C THR A 329 16.92 13.01 -5.66
N ASP A 330 17.14 12.76 -6.96
CA ASP A 330 17.69 11.51 -7.52
C ASP A 330 16.78 10.29 -7.34
N LYS A 331 15.61 10.49 -6.77
CA LYS A 331 14.61 9.44 -6.54
C LYS A 331 13.27 9.82 -7.18
N HIS A 332 12.89 11.09 -7.08
CA HIS A 332 11.62 11.59 -7.56
C HIS A 332 11.81 12.58 -8.71
N PRO A 333 10.90 12.57 -9.71
CA PRO A 333 10.76 13.68 -10.63
C PRO A 333 10.66 15.00 -9.88
N ILE A 334 11.22 16.05 -10.47
CA ILE A 334 11.13 17.40 -9.91
C ILE A 334 9.64 17.72 -9.68
N PRO A 335 9.22 18.05 -8.44
CA PRO A 335 7.80 18.18 -8.10
C PRO A 335 7.04 19.11 -9.04
N GLU A 336 7.64 20.23 -9.42
CA GLU A 336 7.08 21.19 -10.38
C GLU A 336 6.80 20.62 -11.79
N VAL A 337 7.59 19.64 -12.23
CA VAL A 337 7.51 19.02 -13.56
C VAL A 337 6.61 17.77 -13.55
N ARG A 338 6.50 17.10 -12.41
CA ARG A 338 5.76 15.84 -12.23
C ARG A 338 4.31 15.89 -12.75
N PRO A 339 3.50 16.95 -12.51
CA PRO A 339 2.15 17.03 -13.08
C PRO A 339 2.10 16.98 -14.61
N PHE A 340 3.08 17.57 -15.31
CA PHE A 340 3.14 17.51 -16.77
C PHE A 340 3.53 16.12 -17.30
N ILE A 341 4.31 15.36 -16.52
CA ILE A 341 4.61 13.95 -16.83
C ILE A 341 3.33 13.12 -16.70
N GLN A 342 2.55 13.35 -15.64
CA GLN A 342 1.29 12.65 -15.39
C GLN A 342 0.24 12.93 -16.48
N THR A 343 0.07 14.19 -16.91
CA THR A 343 -0.84 14.52 -18.01
C THR A 343 -0.37 13.95 -19.35
N GLU A 344 0.95 13.84 -19.58
CA GLU A 344 1.48 13.15 -20.76
C GLU A 344 1.20 11.64 -20.74
N ILE A 345 1.29 10.99 -19.57
CA ILE A 345 0.91 9.57 -19.40
C ILE A 345 -0.58 9.40 -19.73
N LEU A 346 -1.45 10.21 -19.13
CA LEU A 346 -2.90 10.17 -19.37
C LEU A 346 -3.23 10.39 -20.85
N ARG A 347 -2.50 11.26 -21.54
CA ARG A 347 -2.66 11.47 -23.00
C ARG A 347 -2.31 10.25 -23.84
N ARG A 348 -1.49 9.33 -23.34
CA ARG A 348 -1.10 8.12 -24.09
C ARG A 348 -2.04 6.95 -23.88
N LEU A 349 -2.87 6.99 -22.85
CA LEU A 349 -3.92 6.01 -22.63
C LEU A 349 -4.97 6.17 -23.75
N LYS A 350 -4.89 5.27 -24.73
CA LYS A 350 -5.79 5.21 -25.89
C LYS A 350 -6.91 4.22 -25.61
N ASP A 351 -8.12 4.54 -26.04
CA ASP A 351 -9.19 3.56 -26.17
C ASP A 351 -9.05 2.74 -27.47
N GLU A 352 -9.90 1.72 -27.61
CA GLU A 352 -9.96 0.83 -28.78
C GLU A 352 -10.27 1.57 -30.11
N HIS A 353 -10.72 2.81 -30.04
CA HIS A 353 -11.05 3.66 -31.19
C HIS A 353 -9.96 4.70 -31.49
N GLY A 354 -8.85 4.68 -30.75
CA GLY A 354 -7.71 5.59 -30.94
C GLY A 354 -7.95 6.99 -30.39
N HIS A 355 -9.00 7.20 -29.60
CA HIS A 355 -9.21 8.41 -28.82
C HIS A 355 -8.46 8.32 -27.49
N ILE A 356 -8.00 9.47 -27.00
CA ILE A 356 -7.32 9.56 -25.71
C ILE A 356 -8.40 9.66 -24.63
N ILE A 357 -8.45 8.69 -23.71
CA ILE A 357 -9.53 8.50 -22.73
C ILE A 357 -9.76 9.77 -21.86
N TYR A 358 -8.70 10.55 -21.62
CA TYR A 358 -8.71 11.69 -20.71
C TYR A 358 -8.27 13.02 -21.36
N ALA A 359 -8.40 13.15 -22.68
CA ALA A 359 -7.80 14.27 -23.42
C ALA A 359 -8.21 15.65 -22.87
N HIS A 360 -9.50 15.80 -22.57
CA HIS A 360 -10.09 17.05 -22.11
C HIS A 360 -9.67 17.40 -20.67
N GLU A 361 -9.64 16.41 -19.78
CA GLU A 361 -9.17 16.55 -18.40
C GLU A 361 -7.68 16.89 -18.37
N CYS A 362 -6.86 16.29 -19.25
CA CYS A 362 -5.43 16.60 -19.36
C CYS A 362 -5.18 18.07 -19.71
N ASP A 363 -5.93 18.62 -20.67
CA ASP A 363 -5.78 20.01 -21.08
C ASP A 363 -6.20 20.98 -19.97
N LYS A 364 -7.22 20.62 -19.19
CA LYS A 364 -7.66 21.39 -18.01
C LYS A 364 -6.63 21.34 -16.89
N LEU A 365 -6.10 20.16 -16.57
CA LEU A 365 -5.04 19.97 -15.57
C LEU A 365 -3.77 20.75 -15.94
N ASP A 366 -3.33 20.67 -17.20
CA ASP A 366 -2.18 21.43 -17.69
C ASP A 366 -2.42 22.94 -17.65
N HIS A 367 -3.63 23.39 -18.00
CA HIS A 367 -3.99 24.80 -17.95
C HIS A 367 -3.99 25.34 -16.51
N ASN A 368 -4.58 24.61 -15.58
CA ASN A 368 -4.62 24.96 -14.16
C ASN A 368 -3.21 25.04 -13.59
N TRP A 369 -2.40 24.01 -13.81
CA TRP A 369 -1.02 23.97 -13.33
C TRP A 369 -0.16 25.07 -13.97
N SER A 370 -0.26 25.27 -15.28
CA SER A 370 0.43 26.36 -15.97
C SER A 370 0.03 27.74 -15.45
N SER A 371 -1.26 27.93 -15.16
CA SER A 371 -1.77 29.18 -14.58
C SER A 371 -1.26 29.41 -13.16
N TRP A 372 -1.16 28.35 -12.37
CA TRP A 372 -0.58 28.39 -11.03
C TRP A 372 0.93 28.72 -11.08
N ILE A 373 1.68 28.05 -11.96
CA ILE A 373 3.11 28.30 -12.24
C ILE A 373 3.34 29.77 -12.63
N ASN A 374 2.49 30.34 -13.48
CA ASN A 374 2.63 31.72 -13.92
C ASN A 374 2.42 32.76 -12.79
N LYS A 375 1.65 32.40 -11.75
CA LYS A 375 1.42 33.25 -10.57
C LYS A 375 2.57 33.18 -9.57
N HIS A 376 3.33 32.09 -9.57
CA HIS A 376 4.43 31.84 -8.64
C HIS A 376 5.76 31.83 -9.39
N PRO A 377 6.56 32.93 -9.40
CA PRO A 377 7.72 33.06 -10.29
C PRO A 377 8.67 31.85 -10.18
N MET A 378 8.73 31.09 -11.27
CA MET A 378 9.40 29.80 -11.38
C MET A 378 10.81 29.87 -11.95
N ARG A 379 11.56 28.78 -11.78
CA ARG A 379 12.81 28.56 -12.52
C ARG A 379 12.45 28.24 -13.98
N GLN A 380 12.93 29.05 -14.92
CA GLN A 380 12.81 28.72 -16.35
C GLN A 380 13.57 27.44 -16.73
N LYS A 381 14.56 27.04 -15.92
CA LYS A 381 15.38 25.85 -16.10
C LYS A 381 15.71 25.18 -14.77
N TYR A 382 15.65 23.86 -14.74
CA TYR A 382 15.88 23.03 -13.57
C TYR A 382 17.23 22.33 -13.64
N PRO A 383 17.94 22.21 -12.51
CA PRO A 383 19.06 21.29 -12.41
C PRO A 383 18.52 19.85 -12.35
N VAL A 384 18.87 19.05 -13.34
CA VAL A 384 18.59 17.60 -13.36
C VAL A 384 19.91 16.90 -13.03
N ARG A 385 19.91 16.02 -12.03
CA ARG A 385 21.11 15.30 -11.62
C ARG A 385 21.56 14.40 -12.77
N GLY A 386 22.86 14.38 -13.06
CA GLY A 386 23.40 13.65 -14.21
C GLY A 386 23.31 14.40 -15.55
N VAL A 387 22.78 15.63 -15.56
CA VAL A 387 22.76 16.50 -16.76
C VAL A 387 23.55 17.77 -16.48
N ASP A 388 24.55 18.07 -17.32
CA ASP A 388 25.43 19.24 -17.15
C ASP A 388 24.68 20.57 -17.33
N GLU A 389 23.72 20.60 -18.26
CA GLU A 389 22.93 21.80 -18.56
C GLU A 389 21.56 21.75 -17.88
N LYS A 390 21.15 22.89 -17.32
CA LYS A 390 19.78 23.01 -16.79
C LYS A 390 18.76 22.88 -17.91
N MET A 391 17.72 22.08 -17.69
CA MET A 391 16.68 21.78 -18.67
C MET A 391 15.41 22.59 -18.41
N THR A 392 14.68 22.98 -19.45
CA THR A 392 13.31 23.50 -19.29
C THR A 392 12.36 22.35 -18.93
N GLY A 393 11.25 22.62 -18.23
CA GLY A 393 10.25 21.58 -17.91
C GLY A 393 9.77 20.80 -19.13
N ARG A 394 9.47 21.48 -20.24
CA ARG A 394 9.12 20.85 -21.53
C ARG A 394 10.19 19.90 -22.07
N ALA A 395 11.46 20.29 -21.95
CA ALA A 395 12.58 19.44 -22.36
C ALA A 395 12.72 18.20 -21.47
N ILE A 396 12.42 18.32 -20.17
CA ILE A 396 12.39 17.19 -19.24
C ILE A 396 11.28 16.21 -19.63
N VAL A 397 10.04 16.69 -19.81
CA VAL A 397 8.90 15.86 -20.24
C VAL A 397 9.21 15.14 -21.56
N THR A 398 9.79 15.85 -22.53
CA THR A 398 10.19 15.26 -23.82
C THR A 398 11.31 14.21 -23.64
N ALA A 399 12.22 14.38 -22.68
CA ALA A 399 13.32 13.45 -22.46
C ALA A 399 12.88 12.15 -21.78
N VAL A 400 11.88 12.20 -20.90
CA VAL A 400 11.31 11.01 -20.21
C VAL A 400 10.27 10.28 -21.06
N ASP A 401 9.84 10.83 -22.20
CA ASP A 401 8.90 10.24 -23.15
C ASP A 401 9.17 8.76 -23.51
N PRO A 402 10.43 8.35 -23.83
CA PRO A 402 10.69 6.95 -24.14
C PRO A 402 10.50 6.05 -22.92
N LEU A 403 10.76 6.56 -21.71
CA LEU A 403 10.56 5.83 -20.45
C LEU A 403 9.08 5.62 -20.16
N ILE A 404 8.24 6.65 -20.39
CA ILE A 404 6.77 6.54 -20.29
C ILE A 404 6.26 5.45 -21.23
N THR A 405 6.75 5.41 -22.46
CA THR A 405 6.39 4.38 -23.45
C THR A 405 6.74 2.98 -22.95
N VAL A 406 7.97 2.80 -22.46
CA VAL A 406 8.41 1.51 -21.90
C VAL A 406 7.52 1.04 -20.74
N ILE A 407 7.16 1.95 -19.83
CA ILE A 407 6.29 1.63 -18.69
C ILE A 407 4.90 1.23 -19.17
N LEU A 408 4.29 2.00 -20.08
CA LEU A 408 2.94 1.71 -20.60
C LEU A 408 2.90 0.41 -21.39
N ASP A 409 3.90 0.13 -22.23
CA ASP A 409 4.00 -1.13 -22.96
C ASP A 409 4.13 -2.31 -21.99
N THR A 410 4.93 -2.13 -20.94
CA THR A 410 5.13 -3.15 -19.89
C THR A 410 3.87 -3.37 -19.05
N LEU A 411 3.04 -2.34 -18.85
CA LEU A 411 1.78 -2.43 -18.11
C LEU A 411 0.57 -2.66 -19.02
N SER A 412 0.77 -3.00 -20.29
CA SER A 412 -0.29 -3.09 -21.30
C SER A 412 -1.45 -4.01 -20.90
N ALA A 413 -1.19 -5.09 -20.15
CA ALA A 413 -2.23 -5.99 -19.63
C ALA A 413 -3.13 -5.37 -18.54
N ILE A 414 -2.70 -4.28 -17.89
CA ILE A 414 -3.49 -3.51 -16.91
C ILE A 414 -4.19 -2.31 -17.57
N VAL A 415 -3.74 -1.89 -18.77
CA VAL A 415 -4.31 -0.73 -19.44
C VAL A 415 -5.81 -0.98 -19.69
N PRO A 416 -6.70 -0.10 -19.18
CA PRO A 416 -8.13 -0.27 -19.38
C PRO A 416 -8.48 -0.36 -20.86
N THR A 417 -9.01 -1.49 -21.33
CA THR A 417 -9.46 -1.66 -22.72
C THR A 417 -10.87 -1.12 -22.92
N GLU A 418 -11.73 -1.25 -21.91
CA GLU A 418 -13.10 -0.76 -21.92
C GLU A 418 -13.42 -0.08 -20.58
N ARG A 419 -13.18 1.23 -20.48
CA ARG A 419 -13.85 2.06 -19.47
C ARG A 419 -14.77 3.00 -20.23
N GLU A 420 -16.09 2.85 -20.04
CA GLU A 420 -17.05 3.92 -20.29
C GLU A 420 -16.75 5.02 -19.27
N TYR A 421 -15.71 5.81 -19.54
CA TYR A 421 -15.51 7.08 -18.87
C TYR A 421 -16.46 8.04 -19.56
N ASP A 422 -17.60 8.33 -18.91
CA ASP A 422 -18.60 9.29 -19.40
C ASP A 422 -18.04 10.72 -19.50
N GLY A 423 -16.76 10.92 -19.16
CA GLY A 423 -16.06 12.17 -19.28
C GLY A 423 -16.66 13.25 -18.40
N MET A 424 -15.93 14.35 -18.22
CA MET A 424 -16.63 15.59 -17.93
C MET A 424 -17.27 16.12 -19.22
N GLU A 425 -18.39 15.53 -19.67
CA GLU A 425 -19.21 16.16 -20.71
C GLU A 425 -19.72 17.52 -20.19
N GLY A 426 -18.95 18.58 -20.44
CA GLY A 426 -19.35 19.97 -20.25
C GLY A 426 -19.13 20.60 -18.86
N SER A 427 -18.38 19.98 -17.94
CA SER A 427 -18.05 20.60 -16.65
C SER A 427 -16.65 21.24 -16.65
N ASP A 428 -16.56 22.55 -16.38
CA ASP A 428 -15.29 23.27 -16.19
C ASP A 428 -14.64 23.06 -14.83
N ASP A 429 -15.31 22.32 -13.95
CA ASP A 429 -14.89 22.14 -12.57
C ASP A 429 -14.17 20.80 -12.37
N VAL A 430 -12.83 20.82 -12.42
CA VAL A 430 -11.98 19.65 -12.14
C VAL A 430 -12.17 19.09 -10.72
N SER A 431 -12.70 19.87 -9.77
CA SER A 431 -12.94 19.39 -8.41
C SER A 431 -13.98 18.26 -8.35
N LYS A 432 -14.83 18.14 -9.37
CA LYS A 432 -15.75 17.00 -9.51
C LYS A 432 -15.06 15.66 -9.67
N LEU A 433 -13.79 15.63 -10.09
CA LEU A 433 -13.00 14.39 -10.15
C LEU A 433 -12.92 13.71 -8.78
N TYR A 434 -12.82 14.49 -7.68
CA TYR A 434 -12.83 13.93 -6.34
C TYR A 434 -14.18 13.33 -5.97
N THR A 435 -15.28 14.00 -6.33
CA THR A 435 -16.63 13.50 -6.07
C THR A 435 -16.88 12.24 -6.88
N GLU A 436 -16.49 12.19 -8.16
CA GLU A 436 -16.63 11.01 -9.01
C GLU A 436 -15.81 9.83 -8.49
N PHE A 437 -14.53 10.06 -8.15
CA PHE A 437 -13.68 9.04 -7.52
C PHE A 437 -14.28 8.54 -6.21
N GLN A 438 -14.75 9.46 -5.38
CA GLN A 438 -15.42 9.12 -4.12
C GLN A 438 -16.68 8.30 -4.39
N SER A 439 -17.56 8.65 -5.32
CA SER A 439 -18.77 7.89 -5.64
C SER A 439 -18.47 6.50 -6.23
N ASN A 440 -17.35 6.36 -6.97
CA ASN A 440 -16.92 5.10 -7.57
C ASN A 440 -16.32 4.12 -6.55
N ILE A 441 -15.64 4.63 -5.52
CA ILE A 441 -14.99 3.79 -4.48
C ILE A 441 -15.84 3.68 -3.23
N MET A 442 -16.52 4.75 -2.87
CA MET A 442 -17.54 4.83 -1.86
C MET A 442 -18.89 4.97 -2.56
N PRO A 443 -19.61 3.85 -2.80
CA PRO A 443 -21.06 3.94 -2.89
C PRO A 443 -21.53 4.84 -1.76
N ASP A 444 -22.03 6.04 -2.07
CA ASP A 444 -22.60 6.90 -1.04
C ASP A 444 -23.62 6.09 -0.24
N ASP A 445 -23.96 6.55 0.97
CA ASP A 445 -25.16 6.05 1.65
C ASP A 445 -26.43 6.25 0.78
N ASP A 446 -26.33 7.00 -0.31
CA ASP A 446 -27.31 7.21 -1.38
C ASP A 446 -26.98 6.49 -2.71
N ASN A 447 -26.10 5.47 -2.73
CA ASN A 447 -25.96 4.65 -3.92
C ASN A 447 -27.32 4.00 -4.18
N GLU A 448 -28.00 4.51 -5.21
CA GLU A 448 -29.40 4.21 -5.51
C GLU A 448 -29.62 2.71 -5.62
N LEU A 449 -28.60 1.91 -5.98
CA LEU A 449 -28.62 0.45 -6.05
C LEU A 449 -28.54 -0.23 -4.67
N VAL A 450 -27.69 0.28 -3.76
CA VAL A 450 -27.61 -0.21 -2.38
C VAL A 450 -28.88 0.18 -1.63
N ASN A 451 -29.38 1.40 -1.81
CA ASN A 451 -30.63 1.87 -1.22
C ASN A 451 -31.87 1.26 -1.88
N LEU A 452 -31.91 1.05 -3.21
CA LEU A 452 -32.96 0.28 -3.87
C LEU A 452 -33.09 -1.06 -3.15
N PHE A 453 -31.96 -1.72 -2.91
CA PHE A 453 -31.95 -3.02 -2.25
C PHE A 453 -32.33 -2.94 -0.76
N LEU A 454 -31.82 -1.95 -0.01
CA LEU A 454 -32.14 -1.74 1.40
C LEU A 454 -33.61 -1.31 1.62
N ASP A 455 -34.22 -0.63 0.64
CA ASP A 455 -35.63 -0.23 0.61
C ASP A 455 -36.55 -1.31 0.03
N GLY A 456 -35.99 -2.46 -0.36
CA GLY A 456 -36.74 -3.61 -0.90
C GLY A 456 -37.23 -3.46 -2.34
N ASN A 457 -36.75 -2.44 -3.05
CA ASN A 457 -37.09 -2.13 -4.45
C ASN A 457 -36.01 -2.55 -5.46
N GLY A 458 -34.84 -2.98 -4.98
CA GLY A 458 -33.71 -3.46 -5.79
C GLY A 458 -34.01 -4.77 -6.48
N THR A 459 -33.67 -4.85 -7.77
CA THR A 459 -33.76 -6.08 -8.52
C THR A 459 -32.62 -7.02 -8.16
N GLU A 460 -32.84 -8.32 -8.35
CA GLU A 460 -31.82 -9.35 -8.11
C GLU A 460 -30.56 -9.11 -8.96
N HIS A 461 -30.69 -8.48 -10.13
CA HIS A 461 -29.58 -8.17 -11.04
C HIS A 461 -28.64 -7.07 -10.52
N GLU A 462 -29.18 -6.09 -9.80
CA GLU A 462 -28.44 -4.93 -9.27
C GLU A 462 -27.61 -5.31 -8.03
N LEU A 463 -28.18 -6.12 -7.13
CA LEU A 463 -27.42 -6.74 -6.03
C LEU A 463 -26.32 -7.65 -6.58
N ILE A 464 -26.63 -8.36 -7.67
CA ILE A 464 -25.69 -9.23 -8.36
C ILE A 464 -24.49 -8.43 -8.87
N GLN A 465 -24.70 -7.26 -9.46
CA GLN A 465 -23.66 -6.41 -10.02
C GLN A 465 -22.80 -5.76 -8.93
N ILE A 466 -23.42 -5.33 -7.82
CA ILE A 466 -22.69 -4.89 -6.62
C ILE A 466 -21.82 -6.04 -6.10
N LEU A 467 -22.40 -7.20 -5.80
CA LEU A 467 -21.66 -8.30 -5.19
C LEU A 467 -20.61 -8.93 -6.13
N SER A 468 -20.86 -9.01 -7.45
CA SER A 468 -19.88 -9.54 -8.41
C SER A 468 -18.64 -8.66 -8.52
N ASN A 469 -18.80 -7.33 -8.40
CA ASN A 469 -17.68 -6.39 -8.38
C ASN A 469 -16.85 -6.49 -7.09
N PHE A 470 -17.39 -7.09 -6.01
CA PHE A 470 -16.78 -7.11 -4.69
C PHE A 470 -16.35 -8.49 -4.15
N THR A 471 -16.85 -9.62 -4.68
CA THR A 471 -16.75 -10.90 -3.94
C THR A 471 -16.41 -12.17 -4.73
N GLU A 472 -16.50 -12.22 -6.06
CA GLU A 472 -16.60 -13.53 -6.73
C GLU A 472 -15.29 -14.31 -6.88
N VAL A 473 -14.13 -13.64 -6.97
CA VAL A 473 -12.85 -14.33 -7.21
C VAL A 473 -11.93 -14.30 -5.98
N SER A 474 -11.95 -13.23 -5.19
CA SER A 474 -11.01 -13.03 -4.08
C SER A 474 -11.26 -13.95 -2.87
N PHE A 475 -12.46 -14.01 -2.28
CA PHE A 475 -12.59 -14.56 -0.92
C PHE A 475 -12.19 -16.05 -0.77
N LEU A 476 -12.65 -16.93 -1.68
CA LEU A 476 -12.38 -18.37 -1.62
C LEU A 476 -10.98 -18.73 -2.14
N ALA A 477 -10.50 -18.09 -3.22
CA ALA A 477 -9.14 -18.27 -3.71
C ALA A 477 -8.12 -17.76 -2.68
N HIS A 478 -8.41 -16.62 -2.04
CA HIS A 478 -7.60 -16.03 -0.97
C HIS A 478 -7.56 -16.90 0.28
N THR A 479 -8.70 -17.45 0.73
CA THR A 479 -8.71 -18.41 1.86
C THR A 479 -7.98 -19.73 1.53
N GLU A 480 -8.07 -20.24 0.30
CA GLU A 480 -7.27 -21.41 -0.13
C GLU A 480 -5.77 -21.14 -0.21
N ALA A 481 -5.40 -19.97 -0.74
CA ALA A 481 -4.02 -19.52 -0.84
C ALA A 481 -3.38 -19.35 0.55
N ILE A 482 -4.11 -18.73 1.48
CA ILE A 482 -3.62 -18.47 2.82
C ILE A 482 -3.52 -19.77 3.63
N ALA A 483 -4.53 -20.65 3.57
CA ALA A 483 -4.54 -21.90 4.33
C ALA A 483 -3.44 -22.89 3.91
N ARG A 484 -2.77 -22.68 2.76
CA ARG A 484 -1.78 -23.59 2.19
C ARG A 484 -0.32 -23.15 2.33
N LYS A 485 -0.02 -21.95 2.84
CA LYS A 485 1.31 -21.37 2.67
C LYS A 485 2.30 -21.67 3.80
N ASP A 486 3.40 -22.30 3.41
CA ASP A 486 4.67 -22.17 4.10
C ASP A 486 5.21 -20.75 3.89
N PRO A 487 5.71 -20.05 4.94
CA PRO A 487 6.23 -18.70 4.75
C PRO A 487 7.45 -18.71 3.83
N LYS A 488 7.60 -17.63 3.06
CA LYS A 488 8.63 -17.47 2.02
C LYS A 488 10.01 -17.76 2.62
N THR A 489 10.73 -18.71 2.03
CA THR A 489 12.10 -19.03 2.48
C THR A 489 13.03 -17.94 1.98
N ILE A 490 13.77 -17.30 2.88
CA ILE A 490 14.70 -16.24 2.52
C ILE A 490 16.09 -16.82 2.25
N THR A 491 16.59 -16.59 1.04
CA THR A 491 17.93 -17.00 0.64
C THR A 491 19.01 -16.13 1.31
N SER A 492 20.24 -16.65 1.42
CA SER A 492 21.37 -15.86 1.95
C SER A 492 21.63 -14.59 1.14
N GLY A 493 21.35 -14.59 -0.17
CA GLY A 493 21.45 -13.41 -1.03
C GLY A 493 20.45 -12.32 -0.65
N GLU A 494 19.19 -12.72 -0.41
CA GLU A 494 18.12 -11.81 0.04
C GLU A 494 18.40 -11.26 1.45
N TRP A 495 18.94 -12.08 2.36
CA TRP A 495 19.42 -11.60 3.67
C TRP A 495 20.50 -10.53 3.55
N LEU A 496 21.47 -10.70 2.64
CA LEU A 496 22.50 -9.69 2.41
C LEU A 496 21.94 -8.42 1.77
N GLN A 497 20.93 -8.52 0.91
CA GLN A 497 20.23 -7.37 0.34
C GLN A 497 19.44 -6.61 1.42
N PHE A 498 18.68 -7.32 2.26
CA PHE A 498 18.02 -6.76 3.43
C PHE A 498 18.97 -5.96 4.32
N LEU A 499 20.15 -6.51 4.61
CA LEU A 499 21.16 -5.87 5.45
C LEU A 499 21.83 -4.68 4.76
N ARG A 500 22.03 -4.72 3.44
CA ARG A 500 22.51 -3.57 2.63
C ARG A 500 21.56 -2.39 2.76
N CYS A 501 20.26 -2.65 2.70
CA CYS A 501 19.23 -1.65 2.82
C CYS A 501 18.97 -1.19 4.27
N HIS A 502 19.74 -1.70 5.25
CA HIS A 502 19.60 -1.42 6.69
C HIS A 502 18.23 -1.85 7.24
N GLY A 503 17.63 -2.86 6.64
CA GLY A 503 16.21 -3.17 6.76
C GLY A 503 15.57 -3.11 5.38
N TRP A 504 14.34 -3.59 5.25
CA TRP A 504 13.53 -3.14 4.12
C TRP A 504 12.97 -1.79 4.54
N SER A 505 13.31 -0.75 3.78
CA SER A 505 13.23 0.62 4.26
C SER A 505 11.81 0.97 4.76
N ASN A 506 11.74 1.86 5.76
CA ASN A 506 10.50 2.53 6.18
C ASN A 506 10.07 3.64 5.19
N GLU A 507 10.73 3.72 4.03
CA GLU A 507 10.58 4.78 3.04
C GLU A 507 9.81 4.20 1.84
N GLY A 508 8.48 4.10 1.99
CA GLY A 508 7.63 4.68 0.94
C GLY A 508 7.95 6.18 0.81
N PRO A 509 7.54 6.87 -0.27
CA PRO A 509 7.90 8.26 -0.52
C PRO A 509 7.82 9.07 0.77
N ILE A 510 8.90 9.79 1.06
CA ILE A 510 8.88 10.78 2.13
C ILE A 510 7.84 11.80 1.68
N SER A 511 6.59 11.65 2.12
CA SER A 511 5.73 12.81 2.28
C SER A 511 6.48 13.69 3.26
N ASP A 512 7.11 14.76 2.78
CA ASP A 512 7.79 15.76 3.61
C ASP A 512 6.75 16.58 4.40
N GLY A 513 5.90 15.88 5.15
CA GLY A 513 5.08 16.41 6.22
C GLY A 513 5.95 16.74 7.42
N GLY A 514 6.66 17.86 7.32
CA GLY A 514 7.01 18.77 8.42
C GLY A 514 7.55 18.16 9.72
N GLY A 515 8.85 18.40 9.95
CA GLY A 515 9.37 18.64 11.30
C GLY A 515 10.14 17.49 11.94
N THR A 516 11.40 17.31 11.53
CA THR A 516 12.41 16.76 12.45
C THR A 516 13.12 17.91 13.16
N THR A 517 12.75 18.16 14.43
CA THR A 517 13.60 18.90 15.34
C THR A 517 14.87 18.08 15.59
N THR A 518 15.97 18.44 14.94
CA THR A 518 17.29 17.97 15.33
C THR A 518 17.62 18.58 16.70
N GLY A 519 17.39 17.82 17.76
CA GLY A 519 17.90 18.13 19.08
C GLY A 519 19.42 18.03 19.08
N THR A 520 20.10 19.13 18.79
CA THR A 520 21.53 19.27 19.06
C THR A 520 21.73 19.27 20.56
N GLY A 521 22.12 18.12 21.11
CA GLY A 521 22.62 18.00 22.47
C GLY A 521 23.93 18.78 22.60
N THR A 522 23.85 20.05 22.98
CA THR A 522 25.01 20.81 23.46
C THR A 522 25.39 20.31 24.85
N THR A 523 26.52 19.64 24.91
CA THR A 523 27.27 19.34 26.13
C THR A 523 27.68 20.63 26.83
N SER A 524 27.00 20.99 27.92
CA SER A 524 27.48 22.00 28.87
C SER A 524 28.44 21.36 29.87
N GLY A 525 29.73 21.36 29.52
CA GLY A 525 30.82 21.12 30.48
C GLY A 525 31.16 22.43 31.20
N GLY A 526 31.04 22.43 32.52
CA GLY A 526 31.42 23.56 33.37
C GLY A 526 32.94 23.78 33.39
N GLY A 527 33.34 25.05 33.41
CA GLY A 527 34.73 25.48 33.55
C GLY A 527 34.78 26.93 34.02
N THR A 528 34.94 27.10 35.33
CA THR A 528 35.24 28.33 36.06
C THR A 528 36.59 28.97 35.68
N THR A 529 36.74 30.24 36.09
CA THR A 529 37.92 31.15 36.02
C THR A 529 38.03 31.91 34.69
N GLY A 530 38.29 33.21 34.61
CA GLY A 530 38.71 34.22 35.58
C GLY A 530 39.51 35.28 34.80
N ASN A 531 39.35 36.56 35.17
CA ASN A 531 40.19 37.71 34.81
C ASN A 531 40.23 38.23 33.35
N GLY A 532 39.88 39.51 33.22
CA GLY A 532 40.91 40.54 33.02
C GLY A 532 40.93 41.30 31.68
N GLY A 533 40.66 42.63 31.77
CA GLY A 533 41.09 43.66 30.80
C GLY A 533 40.20 43.78 29.55
N GLY A 534 39.70 44.94 29.11
CA GLY A 534 40.14 46.31 29.32
C GLY A 534 40.91 46.82 28.10
N LYS A 535 40.24 47.71 27.34
CA LYS A 535 40.76 48.63 26.28
C LYS A 535 41.06 47.98 24.92
N ASN A 536 40.70 48.54 23.75
CA ASN A 536 40.25 49.88 23.35
C ASN A 536 39.09 49.78 22.36
#